data_AF-A0A955CC19-F1
#
_entry.id   AF-A0A955CC19-F1
#
_cell.length_a   1.000
_cell.length_b   1.000
_cell.length_c   1.000
_cell.angle_alpha   90.00
_cell.angle_beta   90.00
_cell.angle_gamma   90.00
#
_symmetry.space_group_name_H-M   'P 1'
#
loop_
_entity.id
_entity.type
_entity.pdbx_description
1 polymer ?
#
loop_
_entity_poly.entity_id
_entity_poly.type
_entity_poly.pdbx_seq_one_letter_code
_entity_poly.pdbx_strand_id
1 'polypeptide(L)'
;PNPVTGYIEFDIDGNENTGGEIEYPALRYLANVARFGGLPNEPRFAGRAAVDAASFDGNVLTAPYYEASGEEFHFVLLGEEIHEIDVLVESSGGDPAIFEAGEVWKLEGDFFHKAHAYDDFAILCGSGGGDYEPEVKIRFAHDAQADQTTISLVFPKTNEGSARLIGPSTSIQGADGCDDNQFSIEEVLLDLHWGAVLADSNTRALPEFSFLADWENQGTNQFGTFLDPTTWRVQALVGTAYLPVQADDDEFIWTDVYPNPVLGDMDGDGFSDATDESLILGYVADHDGELNYDVDGDAMNDSLTLFDWGRRFSLFDTNYDGLVNALDVGGPALVGDMNLDGLVDGRDIAPFILALMDPAGYASQFPAADPNVIGDT
;
A
#
# COMPACT_ATOMS: atom_id res chain seq x y z
N PRO A 1 -21.11 -1.36 -3.66
CA PRO A 1 -19.74 -0.78 -3.63
C PRO A 1 -19.38 -0.41 -2.19
N ASN A 2 -18.32 -1.00 -1.66
CA ASN A 2 -17.79 -0.59 -0.35
C ASN A 2 -16.87 0.63 -0.58
N PRO A 3 -16.85 1.61 0.35
CA PRO A 3 -15.89 2.69 0.26
C PRO A 3 -14.47 2.10 0.28
N VAL A 4 -13.67 2.50 -0.69
CA VAL A 4 -12.26 2.13 -0.76
C VAL A 4 -11.51 3.04 0.19
N THR A 5 -10.75 2.46 1.11
CA THR A 5 -9.85 3.20 2.02
C THR A 5 -8.40 2.85 1.76
N GLY A 6 -7.48 3.78 1.98
CA GLY A 6 -6.04 3.51 1.90
C GLY A 6 -5.27 4.58 1.14
N TYR A 7 -4.15 4.17 0.55
CA TYR A 7 -3.13 5.06 0.01
C TYR A 7 -2.67 4.61 -1.38
N ILE A 8 -2.51 5.56 -2.29
CA ILE A 8 -1.86 5.34 -3.59
C ILE A 8 -0.66 6.27 -3.67
N GLU A 9 0.53 5.70 -3.68
CA GLU A 9 1.80 6.42 -3.57
C GLU A 9 2.41 6.59 -4.97
N PHE A 10 2.94 7.78 -5.25
CA PHE A 10 3.52 8.17 -6.53
C PHE A 10 4.98 8.54 -6.33
N ASP A 11 5.84 7.77 -6.98
CA ASP A 11 7.27 8.01 -7.09
C ASP A 11 7.52 8.59 -8.48
N ILE A 12 7.89 9.87 -8.51
CA ILE A 12 7.90 10.67 -9.73
C ILE A 12 9.32 10.87 -10.26
N ASP A 13 10.33 10.71 -9.43
CA ASP A 13 11.74 10.86 -9.80
C ASP A 13 12.44 9.52 -10.10
N GLY A 14 11.81 8.40 -9.73
CA GLY A 14 12.32 7.05 -9.95
C GLY A 14 13.39 6.62 -8.96
N ASN A 15 13.51 7.27 -7.81
CA ASN A 15 14.49 6.99 -6.77
C ASN A 15 13.82 6.43 -5.51
N GLU A 16 13.96 5.13 -5.27
CA GLU A 16 13.39 4.48 -4.09
C GLU A 16 14.01 4.94 -2.74
N ASN A 17 15.04 5.79 -2.76
CA ASN A 17 15.67 6.32 -1.54
C ASN A 17 15.15 7.72 -1.15
N THR A 18 14.31 8.34 -1.98
CA THR A 18 13.66 9.61 -1.63
C THR A 18 12.29 9.36 -1.02
N GLY A 19 11.77 10.39 -0.35
CA GLY A 19 10.38 10.40 0.11
C GLY A 19 9.99 9.28 1.05
N GLY A 20 8.68 9.07 1.17
CA GLY A 20 8.09 8.08 2.05
C GLY A 20 7.27 8.64 3.21
N GLU A 21 7.13 7.82 4.24
CA GLU A 21 6.30 8.08 5.41
C GLU A 21 7.06 7.70 6.67
N ILE A 22 7.04 8.60 7.66
CA ILE A 22 7.73 8.42 8.95
C ILE A 22 6.79 8.53 10.14
N GLU A 23 5.66 9.20 10.00
CA GLU A 23 4.68 9.38 11.07
C GLU A 23 3.76 8.15 11.17
N TYR A 24 3.27 7.67 10.03
CA TYR A 24 2.34 6.55 9.94
C TYR A 24 2.78 5.45 8.96
N PRO A 25 4.03 4.95 9.03
CA PRO A 25 4.55 4.05 8.00
C PRO A 25 3.81 2.71 7.99
N ALA A 26 3.21 2.30 9.12
CA ALA A 26 2.39 1.10 9.23
C ALA A 26 1.11 1.12 8.38
N LEU A 27 0.76 2.26 7.77
CA LEU A 27 -0.38 2.39 6.85
C LEU A 27 0.05 2.41 5.38
N ARG A 28 1.34 2.22 5.08
CA ARG A 28 1.91 2.32 3.73
C ARG A 28 2.17 0.96 3.09
N TYR A 29 2.35 0.97 1.78
CA TYR A 29 2.50 -0.26 0.99
C TYR A 29 3.67 -1.12 1.49
N LEU A 30 4.87 -0.56 1.69
CA LEU A 30 6.05 -1.34 2.10
C LEU A 30 5.94 -1.95 3.50
N ALA A 31 5.17 -1.33 4.40
CA ALA A 31 4.90 -1.88 5.71
C ALA A 31 3.89 -3.04 5.70
N ASN A 32 3.08 -3.15 4.65
CA ASN A 32 1.95 -4.08 4.60
C ASN A 32 2.03 -5.13 3.49
N VAL A 33 2.85 -4.94 2.46
CA VAL A 33 2.88 -5.84 1.29
C VAL A 33 3.19 -7.29 1.66
N ALA A 34 4.09 -7.52 2.62
CA ALA A 34 4.40 -8.87 3.12
C ALA A 34 3.20 -9.57 3.78
N ARG A 35 2.23 -8.80 4.29
CA ARG A 35 0.95 -9.32 4.79
C ARG A 35 0.07 -9.86 3.68
N PHE A 36 0.48 -9.80 2.41
CA PHE A 36 -0.17 -10.47 1.29
C PHE A 36 0.54 -11.77 0.91
N GLY A 37 1.37 -12.29 1.83
CA GLY A 37 1.95 -13.63 1.79
C GLY A 37 3.16 -13.74 0.87
N GLY A 38 3.80 -12.63 0.53
CA GLY A 38 5.02 -12.63 -0.27
C GLY A 38 5.67 -11.25 -0.35
N LEU A 39 6.86 -11.21 -0.92
CA LEU A 39 7.61 -9.98 -1.17
C LEU A 39 7.40 -9.47 -2.59
N PRO A 40 7.43 -8.16 -2.81
CA PRO A 40 7.33 -7.62 -4.16
C PRO A 40 8.63 -7.83 -4.94
N ASN A 41 8.51 -8.32 -6.17
CA ASN A 41 9.66 -8.76 -6.97
C ASN A 41 10.38 -7.66 -7.77
N GLU A 42 9.88 -6.43 -7.73
CA GLU A 42 10.55 -5.34 -8.43
C GLU A 42 11.87 -5.00 -7.72
N PRO A 43 12.99 -4.85 -8.44
CA PRO A 43 14.30 -4.60 -7.83
C PRO A 43 14.36 -3.40 -6.89
N ARG A 44 13.50 -2.39 -7.11
CA ARG A 44 13.43 -1.19 -6.26
C ARG A 44 12.97 -1.48 -4.82
N PHE A 45 12.28 -2.60 -4.60
CA PHE A 45 11.75 -2.99 -3.29
C PHE A 45 12.64 -3.96 -2.52
N ALA A 46 13.75 -4.42 -3.11
CA ALA A 46 14.64 -5.38 -2.49
C ALA A 46 15.15 -4.88 -1.13
N GLY A 47 14.83 -5.61 -0.05
CA GLY A 47 15.22 -5.27 1.32
C GLY A 47 14.48 -4.06 1.90
N ARG A 48 13.30 -3.70 1.37
CA ARG A 48 12.50 -2.57 1.86
C ARG A 48 11.18 -2.96 2.51
N ALA A 49 10.56 -4.08 2.14
CA ALA A 49 9.32 -4.47 2.75
C ALA A 49 9.53 -4.91 4.21
N ALA A 50 8.67 -4.47 5.11
CA ALA A 50 8.61 -4.99 6.48
C ALA A 50 8.21 -6.47 6.42
N VAL A 51 9.00 -7.36 7.04
CA VAL A 51 8.74 -8.82 7.00
C VAL A 51 8.04 -9.31 8.26
N ASP A 52 8.07 -8.53 9.33
CA ASP A 52 7.43 -8.84 10.60
C ASP A 52 7.29 -7.57 11.47
N ALA A 53 6.75 -7.73 12.68
CA ALA A 53 6.62 -6.65 13.65
C ALA A 53 7.96 -6.05 14.13
N ALA A 54 9.05 -6.82 14.08
CA ALA A 54 10.36 -6.35 14.53
C ALA A 54 10.98 -5.38 13.54
N SER A 55 10.49 -5.36 12.30
CA SER A 55 10.87 -4.39 11.27
C SER A 55 10.54 -2.94 11.68
N PHE A 56 9.51 -2.72 12.50
CA PHE A 56 9.07 -1.39 12.94
C PHE A 56 9.88 -0.86 14.13
N ASP A 57 11.17 -0.60 13.91
CA ASP A 57 12.09 -0.12 14.96
C ASP A 57 12.14 1.42 15.08
N GLY A 58 11.47 2.14 14.17
CA GLY A 58 11.42 3.60 14.12
C GLY A 58 12.75 4.24 13.72
N ASN A 59 13.65 3.49 13.09
CA ASN A 59 14.94 3.98 12.64
C ASN A 59 15.09 3.81 11.13
N VAL A 60 14.91 4.90 10.40
CA VAL A 60 15.00 4.98 8.94
C VAL A 60 16.35 4.56 8.33
N LEU A 61 17.38 4.30 9.15
CA LEU A 61 18.71 3.87 8.71
C LEU A 61 18.93 2.36 8.82
N THR A 62 18.00 1.61 9.39
CA THR A 62 18.06 0.15 9.52
C THR A 62 17.18 -0.52 8.48
N ALA A 63 17.64 -1.66 7.97
CA ALA A 63 16.83 -2.46 7.06
C ALA A 63 15.80 -3.29 7.87
N PRO A 64 14.62 -3.59 7.31
CA PRO A 64 14.18 -3.16 5.98
C PRO A 64 13.83 -1.67 5.93
N TYR A 65 14.13 -0.99 4.81
CA TYR A 65 13.89 0.45 4.64
C TYR A 65 12.43 0.76 4.26
N TYR A 66 11.46 0.32 5.06
CA TYR A 66 10.04 0.38 4.72
C TYR A 66 9.46 1.79 4.76
N GLU A 67 10.10 2.71 5.48
CA GLU A 67 9.76 4.12 5.50
C GLU A 67 10.15 4.83 4.20
N ALA A 68 11.10 4.29 3.43
CA ALA A 68 11.66 4.88 2.22
C ALA A 68 11.09 4.22 0.97
N SER A 69 9.91 4.69 0.53
CA SER A 69 9.18 4.12 -0.60
C SER A 69 9.54 4.71 -1.96
N GLY A 70 10.23 5.85 -2.00
CA GLY A 70 10.34 6.68 -3.21
C GLY A 70 9.16 7.61 -3.42
N GLU A 71 8.16 7.66 -2.52
CA GLU A 71 6.96 8.46 -2.77
C GLU A 71 7.22 9.97 -2.61
N GLU A 72 6.88 10.76 -3.63
CA GLU A 72 6.82 12.21 -3.52
C GLU A 72 5.43 12.73 -3.17
N PHE A 73 4.43 11.97 -3.62
CA PHE A 73 3.02 12.28 -3.42
C PHE A 73 2.28 11.01 -3.08
N HIS A 74 1.17 11.18 -2.38
CA HIS A 74 0.22 10.10 -2.23
C HIS A 74 -1.21 10.61 -2.32
N PHE A 75 -2.09 9.71 -2.74
CA PHE A 75 -3.52 9.90 -2.74
C PHE A 75 -4.10 9.18 -1.53
N VAL A 76 -4.65 9.95 -0.58
CA VAL A 76 -5.29 9.45 0.63
C VAL A 76 -6.77 9.22 0.34
N LEU A 77 -7.26 8.03 0.67
CA LEU A 77 -8.67 7.66 0.52
C LEU A 77 -9.29 7.44 1.90
N LEU A 78 -9.11 8.39 2.82
CA LEU A 78 -9.69 8.31 4.16
C LEU A 78 -10.94 9.17 4.27
N GLY A 79 -11.86 8.75 5.14
CA GLY A 79 -13.11 9.46 5.36
C GLY A 79 -12.92 10.82 6.03
N GLU A 80 -11.83 10.98 6.79
CA GLU A 80 -11.49 12.23 7.48
C GLU A 80 -11.02 13.34 6.55
N GLU A 81 -10.46 12.98 5.39
CA GLU A 81 -10.06 13.93 4.34
C GLU A 81 -11.26 14.53 3.60
N ILE A 82 -12.48 14.02 3.81
CA ILE A 82 -13.68 14.46 3.08
C ILE A 82 -14.30 15.68 3.76
N HIS A 83 -14.24 16.83 3.09
CA HIS A 83 -14.91 18.07 3.55
C HIS A 83 -16.33 18.21 3.04
N GLU A 84 -16.56 17.87 1.76
CA GLU A 84 -17.86 17.99 1.11
C GLU A 84 -18.13 16.84 0.12
N ILE A 85 -19.39 16.41 0.05
CA ILE A 85 -19.86 15.39 -0.90
C ILE A 85 -21.01 15.96 -1.73
N ASP A 86 -20.83 15.97 -3.05
CA ASP A 86 -21.83 16.31 -4.04
C ASP A 86 -22.27 15.06 -4.82
N VAL A 87 -23.51 14.61 -4.61
CA VAL A 87 -24.09 13.53 -5.41
C VAL A 87 -24.54 14.08 -6.77
N LEU A 88 -23.82 13.70 -7.83
CA LEU A 88 -24.09 14.15 -9.20
C LEU A 88 -25.10 13.26 -9.92
N VAL A 89 -25.06 11.94 -9.65
CA VAL A 89 -26.00 10.95 -10.16
C VAL A 89 -26.31 9.98 -9.03
N GLU A 90 -27.58 9.97 -8.62
CA GLU A 90 -28.15 9.08 -7.60
C GLU A 90 -28.81 7.87 -8.27
N SER A 91 -28.66 6.70 -7.64
CA SER A 91 -29.32 5.46 -8.07
C SER A 91 -30.85 5.56 -7.86
N SER A 92 -31.64 4.88 -8.70
CA SER A 92 -33.12 4.96 -8.58
C SER A 92 -33.61 4.27 -7.32
N GLY A 93 -33.92 5.05 -6.28
CA GLY A 93 -34.33 4.54 -4.97
C GLY A 93 -33.16 4.23 -4.05
N GLY A 94 -31.98 4.77 -4.35
CA GLY A 94 -30.79 4.67 -3.52
C GLY A 94 -30.88 5.43 -2.21
N ASP A 95 -29.88 5.18 -1.37
CA ASP A 95 -29.63 5.92 -0.13
C ASP A 95 -28.49 6.92 -0.36
N PRO A 96 -28.73 8.24 -0.31
CA PRO A 96 -27.69 9.25 -0.53
C PRO A 96 -26.60 9.24 0.55
N ALA A 97 -26.73 8.43 1.60
CA ALA A 97 -25.69 8.19 2.60
C ALA A 97 -24.71 7.07 2.20
N ILE A 98 -24.94 6.34 1.11
CA ILE A 98 -24.15 5.18 0.69
C ILE A 98 -23.84 5.29 -0.80
N PHE A 99 -22.57 5.17 -1.19
CA PHE A 99 -22.20 5.16 -2.60
C PHE A 99 -22.60 3.83 -3.24
N GLU A 100 -23.59 3.87 -4.14
CA GLU A 100 -24.21 2.68 -4.72
C GLU A 100 -23.80 2.42 -6.18
N ALA A 101 -24.20 1.25 -6.69
CA ALA A 101 -23.92 0.89 -8.06
C ALA A 101 -24.68 1.78 -9.06
N GLY A 102 -23.98 2.35 -10.04
CA GLY A 102 -24.55 3.27 -11.03
C GLY A 102 -24.45 4.74 -10.64
N GLU A 103 -23.88 5.06 -9.48
CA GLU A 103 -23.79 6.42 -8.98
C GLU A 103 -22.54 7.17 -9.42
N VAL A 104 -22.63 8.50 -9.33
CA VAL A 104 -21.52 9.41 -9.55
C VAL A 104 -21.50 10.46 -8.46
N TRP A 105 -20.45 10.47 -7.66
CA TRP A 105 -20.23 11.43 -6.58
C TRP A 105 -19.01 12.29 -6.91
N LYS A 106 -19.03 13.54 -6.47
CA LYS A 106 -17.87 14.43 -6.46
C LYS A 106 -17.56 14.76 -5.01
N LEU A 107 -16.35 14.48 -4.59
CA LEU A 107 -15.88 14.73 -3.23
C LEU A 107 -14.88 15.89 -3.28
N GLU A 108 -14.90 16.72 -2.25
CA GLU A 108 -13.96 17.82 -2.03
C GLU A 108 -13.31 17.65 -0.67
N GLY A 109 -11.99 17.86 -0.62
CA GLY A 109 -11.19 17.49 0.53
C GLY A 109 -9.69 17.36 0.23
N ASP A 110 -8.93 17.00 1.24
CA ASP A 110 -7.47 16.99 1.22
C ASP A 110 -6.97 15.60 0.80
N PHE A 111 -7.27 15.20 -0.44
CA PHE A 111 -7.01 13.82 -0.89
C PHE A 111 -5.61 13.61 -1.48
N PHE A 112 -4.88 14.68 -1.82
CA PHE A 112 -3.62 14.57 -2.57
C PHE A 112 -2.52 15.35 -1.86
N HIS A 113 -1.63 14.62 -1.20
CA HIS A 113 -0.61 15.18 -0.33
C HIS A 113 0.78 15.05 -0.93
N LYS A 114 1.69 15.93 -0.51
CA LYS A 114 3.13 15.64 -0.51
C LYS A 114 3.42 14.55 0.53
N ALA A 115 4.41 13.71 0.28
CA ALA A 115 4.83 12.69 1.23
C ALA A 115 5.31 13.31 2.56
N HIS A 116 4.87 12.75 3.70
CA HIS A 116 5.11 13.33 5.02
C HIS A 116 6.58 13.26 5.47
N ALA A 117 7.38 12.37 4.86
CA ALA A 117 8.84 12.36 5.03
C ALA A 117 9.51 13.72 4.72
N TYR A 118 8.81 14.64 4.04
CA TYR A 118 9.32 15.95 3.67
C TYR A 118 8.87 17.11 4.56
N ASP A 119 7.94 16.91 5.50
CA ASP A 119 7.28 18.02 6.19
C ASP A 119 8.27 18.84 7.03
N ASP A 120 9.16 18.16 7.76
CA ASP A 120 10.22 18.78 8.56
C ASP A 120 11.24 19.60 7.75
N PHE A 121 11.22 19.48 6.42
CA PHE A 121 12.17 20.13 5.51
C PHE A 121 11.55 21.17 4.58
N ALA A 122 10.23 21.30 4.61
CA ALA A 122 9.51 22.27 3.79
C ALA A 122 9.93 23.71 4.14
N ILE A 123 9.97 24.59 3.14
CA ILE A 123 10.46 25.97 3.31
C ILE A 123 9.34 26.96 3.68
N LEU A 124 8.12 26.43 3.84
CA LEU A 124 6.91 27.02 4.41
C LEU A 124 6.25 28.16 3.61
N CYS A 125 4.95 27.96 3.40
CA CYS A 125 3.93 28.95 3.69
C CYS A 125 3.64 29.02 5.19
N GLY A 126 3.60 30.21 5.78
CA GLY A 126 3.85 30.44 7.22
C GLY A 126 2.87 29.92 8.29
N SER A 127 2.12 28.83 8.10
CA SER A 127 1.16 28.35 9.13
C SER A 127 1.00 26.84 9.38
N GLY A 128 1.62 25.91 8.63
CA GLY A 128 1.15 24.51 8.64
C GLY A 128 2.21 23.41 8.72
N GLY A 129 3.28 23.55 9.49
CA GLY A 129 4.18 22.39 9.76
C GLY A 129 5.08 21.94 8.60
N GLY A 130 4.78 22.33 7.37
CA GLY A 130 5.49 21.91 6.16
C GLY A 130 4.62 21.06 5.22
N ASP A 131 3.43 20.74 5.68
CA ASP A 131 2.41 19.95 4.99
C ASP A 131 2.02 20.65 3.68
N TYR A 132 1.74 19.85 2.65
CA TYR A 132 1.21 20.31 1.38
C TYR A 132 0.03 19.42 1.00
N GLU A 133 -1.16 19.89 1.36
CA GLU A 133 -2.41 19.13 1.34
C GLU A 133 -3.54 20.00 0.74
N PRO A 134 -3.43 20.43 -0.53
CA PRO A 134 -4.43 21.29 -1.12
C PRO A 134 -5.80 20.61 -1.18
N GLU A 135 -6.85 21.40 -0.91
CA GLU A 135 -8.22 20.97 -1.12
C GLU A 135 -8.48 20.70 -2.62
N VAL A 136 -8.68 19.43 -2.96
CA VAL A 136 -8.89 18.95 -4.34
C VAL A 136 -10.30 18.39 -4.52
N LYS A 137 -10.70 18.29 -5.79
CA LYS A 137 -11.97 17.70 -6.19
C LYS A 137 -11.72 16.37 -6.89
N ILE A 138 -12.30 15.31 -6.37
CA ILE A 138 -12.23 13.96 -6.95
C ILE A 138 -13.62 13.48 -7.33
N ARG A 139 -13.67 12.61 -8.35
CA ARG A 139 -14.93 12.04 -8.84
C ARG A 139 -14.90 10.53 -8.66
N PHE A 140 -15.89 10.01 -7.95
CA PHE A 140 -16.22 8.60 -7.89
C PHE A 140 -17.34 8.32 -8.89
N ALA A 141 -17.18 7.28 -9.71
CA ALA A 141 -18.22 6.83 -10.62
C ALA A 141 -18.22 5.30 -10.68
N HIS A 142 -19.36 4.68 -10.39
CA HIS A 142 -19.48 3.22 -10.46
C HIS A 142 -20.33 2.81 -11.65
N ASP A 143 -19.73 2.05 -12.57
CA ASP A 143 -20.44 1.43 -13.69
C ASP A 143 -21.05 0.10 -13.23
N ALA A 144 -22.37 0.08 -13.04
CA ALA A 144 -23.10 -1.10 -12.58
C ALA A 144 -23.07 -2.29 -13.57
N GLN A 145 -22.78 -2.07 -14.86
CA GLN A 145 -22.68 -3.16 -15.83
C GLN A 145 -21.30 -3.81 -15.81
N ALA A 146 -20.26 -2.99 -15.66
CA ALA A 146 -18.89 -3.47 -15.57
C ALA A 146 -18.49 -3.88 -14.14
N ASP A 147 -19.29 -3.52 -13.14
CA ASP A 147 -18.98 -3.63 -11.71
C ASP A 147 -17.63 -2.98 -11.38
N GLN A 148 -17.44 -1.76 -11.91
CA GLN A 148 -16.17 -1.04 -11.81
C GLN A 148 -16.38 0.35 -11.25
N THR A 149 -15.69 0.65 -10.15
CA THR A 149 -15.55 2.02 -9.64
C THR A 149 -14.34 2.69 -10.29
N THR A 150 -14.54 3.86 -10.87
CA THR A 150 -13.47 4.75 -11.33
C THR A 150 -13.38 5.94 -10.39
N ILE A 151 -12.19 6.16 -9.84
CA ILE A 151 -11.84 7.38 -9.10
C ILE A 151 -11.01 8.25 -10.05
N SER A 152 -11.33 9.53 -10.15
CA SER A 152 -10.64 10.46 -11.04
C SER A 152 -10.28 11.76 -10.33
N LEU A 153 -9.01 12.14 -10.43
CA LEU A 153 -8.47 13.42 -10.01
C LEU A 153 -7.95 14.18 -11.24
N VAL A 154 -8.20 15.49 -11.28
CA VAL A 154 -7.55 16.39 -12.24
C VAL A 154 -6.70 17.37 -11.45
N PHE A 155 -5.39 17.16 -11.47
CA PHE A 155 -4.43 17.96 -10.72
C PHE A 155 -3.53 18.79 -11.65
N PRO A 156 -3.29 20.08 -11.36
CA PRO A 156 -2.43 20.92 -12.18
C PRO A 156 -0.95 20.52 -12.04
N LYS A 157 -0.27 20.37 -13.18
CA LYS A 157 1.17 20.14 -13.22
C LYS A 157 2.00 21.39 -12.90
N THR A 158 1.46 22.56 -13.23
CA THR A 158 2.11 23.87 -13.09
C THR A 158 1.12 24.90 -12.56
N ASN A 159 1.59 26.00 -11.99
CA ASN A 159 0.71 27.09 -11.52
C ASN A 159 -0.05 27.75 -12.68
N GLU A 160 0.49 27.74 -13.92
CA GLU A 160 -0.28 28.12 -15.10
C GLU A 160 -1.47 27.18 -15.33
N GLY A 161 -1.26 25.86 -15.18
CA GLY A 161 -2.33 24.87 -15.21
C GLY A 161 -3.37 25.12 -14.11
N SER A 162 -2.91 25.41 -12.89
CA SER A 162 -3.75 25.73 -11.73
C SER A 162 -4.64 26.95 -11.99
N ALA A 163 -4.04 28.06 -12.43
CA ALA A 163 -4.77 29.27 -12.82
C ALA A 163 -5.85 28.97 -13.87
N ARG A 164 -5.53 28.14 -14.88
CA ARG A 164 -6.48 27.76 -15.94
C ARG A 164 -7.62 26.87 -15.43
N LEU A 165 -7.38 25.99 -14.46
CA LEU A 165 -8.42 25.18 -13.82
C LEU A 165 -9.40 26.06 -13.04
N ILE A 166 -8.90 27.11 -12.37
CA ILE A 166 -9.74 28.10 -11.68
C ILE A 166 -10.53 28.93 -12.71
N GLY A 167 -9.89 29.41 -13.77
CA GLY A 167 -10.57 30.11 -14.86
C GLY A 167 -9.66 30.85 -15.84
N PRO A 168 -10.12 31.13 -17.06
CA PRO A 168 -9.28 31.70 -18.14
C PRO A 168 -8.78 33.13 -17.86
N SER A 169 -9.34 33.82 -16.86
CA SER A 169 -8.94 35.17 -16.46
C SER A 169 -8.11 35.22 -15.18
N THR A 170 -7.87 34.07 -14.55
CA THR A 170 -7.10 33.98 -13.31
C THR A 170 -5.63 34.29 -13.61
N SER A 171 -5.03 35.20 -12.84
CA SER A 171 -3.60 35.49 -12.94
C SER A 171 -2.78 34.34 -12.39
N ILE A 172 -1.68 34.00 -13.04
CA ILE A 172 -0.73 32.99 -12.57
C ILE A 172 -0.05 33.54 -11.30
N GLN A 173 -0.10 32.78 -10.21
CA GLN A 173 0.69 32.99 -9.00
C GLN A 173 2.03 32.26 -9.14
N GLY A 174 3.04 32.72 -8.41
CA GLY A 174 4.34 32.03 -8.40
C GLY A 174 4.26 30.79 -7.52
N ALA A 175 5.05 29.76 -7.84
CA ALA A 175 5.25 28.64 -6.92
C ALA A 175 5.96 29.15 -5.66
N ASP A 176 5.28 29.07 -4.52
CA ASP A 176 5.79 29.53 -3.23
C ASP A 176 5.77 28.45 -2.13
N GLY A 177 5.40 27.22 -2.48
CA GLY A 177 5.32 26.07 -1.57
C GLY A 177 4.04 26.08 -0.75
N CYS A 178 3.02 26.79 -1.21
CA CYS A 178 1.77 27.04 -0.51
C CYS A 178 0.62 26.32 -1.20
N ASP A 179 -0.12 25.53 -0.44
CA ASP A 179 -1.32 24.84 -0.90
C ASP A 179 -2.60 25.69 -0.78
N ASP A 180 -2.58 26.76 0.04
CA ASP A 180 -3.69 27.67 0.29
C ASP A 180 -4.05 28.62 -0.88
N ASN A 181 -3.27 28.58 -1.97
CA ASN A 181 -3.48 29.38 -3.16
C ASN A 181 -3.52 28.52 -4.44
N GLN A 182 -2.86 28.92 -5.53
CA GLN A 182 -2.68 28.04 -6.69
C GLN A 182 -1.67 26.95 -6.36
N PHE A 183 -2.15 25.73 -6.17
CA PHE A 183 -1.29 24.55 -6.00
C PHE A 183 -0.92 23.90 -7.34
N SER A 184 0.20 23.17 -7.39
CA SER A 184 0.62 22.32 -8.52
C SER A 184 1.77 21.36 -8.16
N ILE A 185 2.01 20.34 -9.00
CA ILE A 185 3.17 19.43 -8.83
C ILE A 185 4.50 20.20 -8.90
N GLU A 186 4.63 21.15 -9.83
CA GLU A 186 5.82 21.99 -9.98
C GLU A 186 6.17 22.75 -8.69
N GLU A 187 5.17 23.10 -7.90
CA GLU A 187 5.34 23.84 -6.66
C GLU A 187 5.96 22.99 -5.56
N VAL A 188 5.48 21.77 -5.38
CA VAL A 188 6.08 20.81 -4.46
C VAL A 188 7.50 20.47 -4.87
N LEU A 189 7.76 20.25 -6.17
CA LEU A 189 9.12 20.01 -6.67
C LEU A 189 10.07 21.15 -6.32
N LEU A 190 9.59 22.39 -6.36
CA LEU A 190 10.37 23.57 -5.97
C LEU A 190 10.62 23.61 -4.46
N ASP A 191 9.61 23.28 -3.65
CA ASP A 191 9.73 23.16 -2.20
C ASP A 191 10.77 22.10 -1.81
N LEU A 192 10.70 20.89 -2.39
CA LEU A 192 11.69 19.82 -2.17
C LEU A 192 13.11 20.27 -2.53
N HIS A 193 13.29 20.88 -3.71
CA HIS A 193 14.60 21.37 -4.13
C HIS A 193 15.15 22.44 -3.18
N TRP A 194 14.34 23.41 -2.79
CA TRP A 194 14.78 24.46 -1.88
C TRP A 194 15.01 23.92 -0.47
N GLY A 195 14.17 23.02 0.03
CA GLY A 195 14.34 22.29 1.28
C GLY A 195 15.73 21.66 1.36
N ALA A 196 16.11 20.91 0.33
CA ALA A 196 17.42 20.27 0.23
C ALA A 196 18.58 21.29 0.17
N VAL A 197 18.48 22.32 -0.68
CA VAL A 197 19.53 23.32 -0.90
C VAL A 197 19.75 24.21 0.33
N LEU A 198 18.68 24.62 1.01
CA LEU A 198 18.73 25.58 2.11
C LEU A 198 18.85 24.91 3.48
N ALA A 199 18.74 23.58 3.57
CA ALA A 199 18.95 22.82 4.80
C ALA A 199 20.29 23.16 5.46
N ASP A 200 20.23 23.51 6.75
CA ASP A 200 21.40 23.84 7.54
C ASP A 200 22.17 22.59 8.00
N SER A 201 23.29 22.77 8.70
CA SER A 201 24.12 21.65 9.15
C SER A 201 23.44 20.73 10.17
N ASN A 202 22.46 21.23 10.92
CA ASN A 202 21.72 20.43 11.90
C ASN A 202 20.64 19.61 11.18
N THR A 203 19.88 20.23 10.27
CA THR A 203 18.88 19.55 9.43
C THR A 203 19.54 18.43 8.63
N ARG A 204 20.69 18.70 8.00
CA ARG A 204 21.46 17.69 7.25
C ARG A 204 22.04 16.56 8.10
N ALA A 205 22.03 16.68 9.42
CA ALA A 205 22.48 15.65 10.34
C ALA A 205 21.34 14.73 10.82
N LEU A 206 20.08 15.07 10.50
CA LEU A 206 18.92 14.23 10.78
C LEU A 206 18.95 12.99 9.85
N PRO A 207 18.67 11.78 10.37
CA PRO A 207 18.55 10.57 9.56
C PRO A 207 17.60 10.71 8.36
N GLU A 208 16.46 11.36 8.58
CA GLU A 208 15.35 11.53 7.65
C GLU A 208 15.73 12.46 6.48
N PHE A 209 16.78 13.29 6.65
CA PHE A 209 17.28 14.14 5.55
C PHE A 209 17.77 13.31 4.36
N SER A 210 18.08 12.03 4.56
CA SER A 210 18.41 11.12 3.46
C SER A 210 17.29 11.01 2.41
N PHE A 211 16.03 11.17 2.81
CA PHE A 211 14.87 11.15 1.91
C PHE A 211 14.79 12.39 1.00
N LEU A 212 15.41 13.49 1.41
CA LEU A 212 15.41 14.75 0.68
C LEU A 212 16.73 15.05 -0.05
N ALA A 213 17.83 14.48 0.42
CA ALA A 213 19.18 14.90 0.05
C ALA A 213 19.44 14.98 -1.47
N ASP A 214 18.87 14.05 -2.24
CA ASP A 214 19.08 13.99 -3.69
C ASP A 214 18.40 15.14 -4.46
N TRP A 215 17.36 15.75 -3.90
CA TRP A 215 16.68 16.92 -4.46
C TRP A 215 17.58 18.16 -4.56
N GLU A 216 18.68 18.22 -3.80
CA GLU A 216 19.70 19.28 -3.92
C GLU A 216 20.32 19.31 -5.32
N ASN A 217 20.43 18.14 -5.95
CA ASN A 217 21.06 17.98 -7.26
C ASN A 217 20.05 17.97 -8.41
N GLN A 218 18.75 17.89 -8.11
CA GLN A 218 17.68 18.01 -9.10
C GLN A 218 17.48 19.50 -9.43
N GLY A 219 18.14 19.97 -10.48
CA GLY A 219 18.02 21.37 -10.88
C GLY A 219 16.62 21.67 -11.41
N THR A 220 16.12 22.89 -11.22
CA THR A 220 14.79 23.32 -11.70
C THR A 220 14.56 23.12 -13.21
N ASN A 221 15.63 23.05 -14.01
CA ASN A 221 15.56 22.72 -15.44
C ASN A 221 15.16 21.26 -15.72
N GLN A 222 15.22 20.37 -14.72
CA GLN A 222 14.83 18.96 -14.81
C GLN A 222 13.36 18.75 -14.39
N PHE A 223 12.70 19.69 -13.74
CA PHE A 223 11.32 19.48 -13.26
C PHE A 223 10.36 19.04 -14.36
N GLY A 224 10.55 19.55 -15.58
CA GLY A 224 9.75 19.12 -16.73
C GLY A 224 9.76 17.60 -17.00
N THR A 225 10.79 16.86 -16.57
CA THR A 225 10.82 15.39 -16.69
C THR A 225 9.99 14.70 -15.60
N PHE A 226 9.84 15.31 -14.43
CA PHE A 226 9.02 14.79 -13.33
C PHE A 226 7.54 15.16 -13.49
N LEU A 227 7.20 16.11 -14.36
CA LEU A 227 5.81 16.48 -14.66
C LEU A 227 5.11 15.54 -15.67
N ASP A 228 5.75 14.46 -16.11
CA ASP A 228 5.14 13.47 -16.99
C ASP A 228 4.59 12.27 -16.20
N PRO A 229 3.27 12.19 -15.93
CA PRO A 229 2.69 11.10 -15.16
C PRO A 229 2.78 9.74 -15.85
N THR A 230 3.19 9.69 -17.12
CA THR A 230 3.43 8.40 -17.80
C THR A 230 4.75 7.74 -17.37
N THR A 231 5.61 8.47 -16.65
CA THR A 231 6.87 7.93 -16.10
C THR A 231 6.82 7.68 -14.61
N TRP A 232 5.72 8.05 -13.93
CA TRP A 232 5.58 7.85 -12.49
C TRP A 232 5.44 6.37 -12.18
N ARG A 233 6.14 5.93 -11.12
CA ARG A 233 5.93 4.62 -10.52
C ARG A 233 4.80 4.76 -9.51
N VAL A 234 3.96 3.74 -9.43
CA VAL A 234 2.78 3.72 -8.55
C VAL A 234 2.83 2.48 -7.68
N GLN A 235 2.53 2.65 -6.41
CA GLN A 235 2.15 1.57 -5.52
C GLN A 235 0.87 1.93 -4.78
N ALA A 236 0.14 0.93 -4.32
CA ALA A 236 -1.11 1.14 -3.63
C ALA A 236 -1.28 0.12 -2.52
N LEU A 237 -1.89 0.57 -1.43
CA LEU A 237 -2.43 -0.27 -0.38
C LEU A 237 -3.86 0.21 -0.16
N VAL A 238 -4.83 -0.64 -0.51
CA VAL A 238 -6.24 -0.28 -0.38
C VAL A 238 -7.04 -1.40 0.28
N GLY A 239 -8.16 -1.01 0.83
CA GLY A 239 -8.96 -1.86 1.69
C GLY A 239 -10.33 -1.28 1.96
N THR A 240 -10.88 -1.72 3.08
CA THR A 240 -12.15 -1.23 3.64
C THR A 240 -11.99 -1.01 5.13
N ALA A 241 -12.85 -0.18 5.70
CA ALA A 241 -12.96 -0.05 7.15
C ALA A 241 -13.80 -1.18 7.76
N TYR A 242 -13.56 -1.48 9.05
CA TYR A 242 -14.44 -2.35 9.83
C TYR A 242 -15.81 -1.69 10.05
N LEU A 243 -16.88 -2.51 10.05
CA LEU A 243 -18.23 -2.02 10.38
C LEU A 243 -18.33 -1.53 11.85
N PRO A 244 -17.87 -2.30 12.85
CA PRO A 244 -17.64 -1.77 14.18
C PRO A 244 -16.19 -1.29 14.33
N VAL A 245 -16.00 -0.17 15.03
CA VAL A 245 -14.68 0.25 15.53
C VAL A 245 -14.07 -0.91 16.30
N GLN A 246 -12.88 -1.35 15.89
CA GLN A 246 -12.15 -2.40 16.59
C GLN A 246 -11.54 -1.86 17.90
N ALA A 247 -11.09 -2.77 18.75
CA ALA A 247 -10.28 -2.36 19.88
C ALA A 247 -8.96 -1.74 19.37
N ASP A 248 -8.40 -0.82 20.16
CA ASP A 248 -7.04 -0.30 20.00
C ASP A 248 -6.74 0.49 18.71
N ASP A 249 -7.76 0.99 17.99
CA ASP A 249 -7.60 1.83 16.77
C ASP A 249 -7.21 1.04 15.50
N ASP A 250 -7.56 -0.24 15.40
CA ASP A 250 -7.49 -0.97 14.12
C ASP A 250 -8.61 -0.50 13.18
N GLU A 251 -8.30 0.40 12.25
CA GLU A 251 -9.29 1.10 11.43
C GLU A 251 -9.61 0.39 10.11
N PHE A 252 -8.63 -0.33 9.55
CA PHE A 252 -8.70 -0.84 8.18
C PHE A 252 -8.44 -2.34 8.09
N ILE A 253 -9.09 -2.96 7.10
CA ILE A 253 -8.76 -4.28 6.55
C ILE A 253 -8.19 -4.02 5.16
N TRP A 254 -6.92 -4.29 4.97
CA TRP A 254 -6.29 -4.23 3.65
C TRP A 254 -6.74 -5.44 2.84
N THR A 255 -7.24 -5.20 1.63
CA THR A 255 -7.76 -6.25 0.75
C THR A 255 -6.97 -6.36 -0.53
N ASP A 256 -6.31 -5.27 -0.95
CA ASP A 256 -5.59 -5.20 -2.20
C ASP A 256 -4.31 -4.38 -2.04
N VAL A 257 -3.29 -4.81 -2.75
CA VAL A 257 -2.04 -4.08 -2.92
C VAL A 257 -1.73 -3.91 -4.40
N TYR A 258 -0.79 -3.02 -4.72
CA TYR A 258 -0.21 -2.96 -6.04
C TYR A 258 1.22 -2.41 -5.94
N PRO A 259 2.20 -3.00 -6.64
CA PRO A 259 2.12 -4.27 -7.35
C PRO A 259 1.85 -5.45 -6.40
N ASN A 260 1.19 -6.49 -6.89
CA ASN A 260 0.91 -7.67 -6.08
C ASN A 260 2.18 -8.48 -5.87
N PRO A 261 2.50 -8.91 -4.63
CA PRO A 261 3.50 -9.94 -4.44
C PRO A 261 3.00 -11.28 -4.98
N VAL A 262 3.93 -12.19 -5.26
CA VAL A 262 3.58 -13.58 -5.52
C VAL A 262 3.38 -14.25 -4.17
N LEU A 263 2.20 -14.85 -3.96
CA LEU A 263 1.91 -15.58 -2.73
C LEU A 263 2.90 -16.75 -2.58
N GLY A 264 3.54 -16.84 -1.42
CA GLY A 264 4.58 -17.82 -1.12
C GLY A 264 5.99 -17.44 -1.60
N ASP A 265 6.21 -16.24 -2.15
CA ASP A 265 7.53 -15.72 -2.56
C ASP A 265 8.18 -14.97 -1.39
N MET A 266 9.08 -15.63 -0.67
CA MET A 266 9.69 -15.14 0.57
C MET A 266 10.99 -14.39 0.32
N ASP A 267 11.62 -14.56 -0.84
CA ASP A 267 12.86 -13.87 -1.20
C ASP A 267 12.68 -12.75 -2.24
N GLY A 268 11.47 -12.57 -2.76
CA GLY A 268 11.10 -11.52 -3.70
C GLY A 268 11.68 -11.75 -5.09
N ASP A 269 11.93 -12.99 -5.51
CA ASP A 269 12.46 -13.29 -6.84
C ASP A 269 11.38 -13.41 -7.94
N GLY A 270 10.10 -13.34 -7.54
CA GLY A 270 8.93 -13.42 -8.41
C GLY A 270 8.41 -14.84 -8.60
N PHE A 271 8.90 -15.82 -7.85
CA PHE A 271 8.46 -17.20 -7.87
C PHE A 271 8.15 -17.68 -6.45
N SER A 272 7.23 -18.64 -6.34
CA SER A 272 7.06 -19.43 -5.12
C SER A 272 7.59 -20.82 -5.42
N ASP A 273 8.75 -21.16 -4.88
CA ASP A 273 9.46 -22.39 -5.16
C ASP A 273 10.11 -23.04 -3.92
N ALA A 274 10.92 -24.08 -4.13
CA ALA A 274 11.54 -24.85 -3.05
C ALA A 274 12.53 -24.02 -2.20
N THR A 275 13.00 -22.87 -2.71
CA THR A 275 13.80 -21.90 -1.98
C THR A 275 12.96 -21.24 -0.90
N ASP A 276 11.74 -20.81 -1.23
CA ASP A 276 10.79 -20.21 -0.30
C ASP A 276 10.32 -21.21 0.76
N GLU A 277 10.01 -22.44 0.33
CA GLU A 277 9.70 -23.54 1.25
C GLU A 277 10.83 -23.73 2.27
N SER A 278 12.09 -23.65 1.81
CA SER A 278 13.26 -23.77 2.68
C SER A 278 13.42 -22.57 3.62
N LEU A 279 13.00 -21.37 3.21
CA LEU A 279 13.03 -20.17 4.05
C LEU A 279 12.01 -20.26 5.18
N ILE A 280 10.78 -20.70 4.90
CA ILE A 280 9.74 -20.91 5.92
C ILE A 280 10.21 -21.97 6.92
N LEU A 281 10.64 -23.15 6.44
CA LEU A 281 11.11 -24.23 7.31
C LEU A 281 12.36 -23.84 8.11
N GLY A 282 13.25 -23.06 7.50
CA GLY A 282 14.43 -22.50 8.17
C GLY A 282 14.04 -21.54 9.29
N TYR A 283 13.10 -20.64 9.03
CA TYR A 283 12.59 -19.68 10.03
C TYR A 283 11.99 -20.39 11.24
N VAL A 284 11.14 -21.41 11.02
CA VAL A 284 10.60 -22.24 12.11
C VAL A 284 11.72 -22.92 12.88
N ALA A 285 12.65 -23.58 12.20
CA ALA A 285 13.74 -24.30 12.85
C ALA A 285 14.68 -23.39 13.66
N ASP A 286 14.86 -22.14 13.25
CA ASP A 286 15.73 -21.18 13.91
C ASP A 286 15.05 -20.51 15.12
N HIS A 287 13.71 -20.34 15.10
CA HIS A 287 12.98 -19.54 16.10
C HIS A 287 12.03 -20.33 17.01
N ASP A 288 11.81 -21.62 16.77
CA ASP A 288 10.89 -22.45 17.58
C ASP A 288 11.41 -22.66 19.01
N GLY A 289 10.60 -22.24 19.98
CA GLY A 289 10.97 -22.12 21.39
C GLY A 289 11.78 -20.88 21.76
N GLU A 290 12.05 -19.95 20.83
CA GLU A 290 12.73 -18.68 21.14
C GLU A 290 11.79 -17.64 21.74
N LEU A 291 12.19 -17.10 22.89
CA LEU A 291 11.45 -16.02 23.54
C LEU A 291 11.38 -14.79 22.61
N ASN A 292 10.16 -14.28 22.42
CA ASN A 292 9.76 -13.16 21.54
C ASN A 292 9.39 -13.54 20.09
N TYR A 293 9.75 -14.73 19.62
CA TYR A 293 9.32 -15.24 18.31
C TYR A 293 8.19 -16.25 18.45
N ASP A 294 8.26 -17.09 19.49
CA ASP A 294 7.27 -18.12 19.77
C ASP A 294 6.60 -17.90 21.14
N VAL A 295 5.28 -17.66 21.12
CA VAL A 295 4.48 -17.35 22.30
C VAL A 295 4.42 -18.51 23.27
N ASP A 296 4.22 -19.71 22.74
CA ASP A 296 3.93 -20.86 23.60
C ASP A 296 5.20 -21.29 24.36
N GLY A 297 6.38 -20.97 23.81
CA GLY A 297 7.67 -21.23 24.40
C GLY A 297 7.88 -22.72 24.65
N ASP A 298 7.12 -23.58 23.97
CA ASP A 298 7.27 -25.02 24.02
C ASP A 298 8.53 -25.41 23.25
N ALA A 299 9.29 -26.35 23.81
CA ALA A 299 10.65 -26.64 23.38
C ALA A 299 10.68 -27.47 22.08
N MET A 300 10.49 -26.81 20.94
CA MET A 300 10.60 -27.35 19.58
C MET A 300 9.38 -28.20 19.18
N ASN A 301 8.24 -27.57 18.91
CA ASN A 301 7.00 -28.23 18.46
C ASN A 301 6.76 -28.17 16.94
N ASP A 302 7.76 -27.71 16.17
CA ASP A 302 7.74 -27.44 14.73
C ASP A 302 6.71 -26.36 14.32
N SER A 303 6.41 -25.41 15.22
CA SER A 303 5.46 -24.31 15.00
C SER A 303 5.85 -23.07 15.80
N LEU A 304 5.63 -21.88 15.24
CA LEU A 304 5.76 -20.61 15.97
C LEU A 304 4.38 -20.05 16.23
N THR A 305 4.00 -19.83 17.48
CA THR A 305 2.77 -19.09 17.77
C THR A 305 3.04 -17.59 17.80
N LEU A 306 2.32 -16.80 16.99
CA LEU A 306 2.49 -15.34 16.94
C LEU A 306 1.75 -14.63 18.09
N PHE A 307 2.38 -13.61 18.68
CA PHE A 307 1.76 -12.73 19.69
C PHE A 307 0.93 -11.65 19.00
N ASP A 308 -0.24 -11.26 19.55
CA ASP A 308 -0.97 -10.06 19.08
C ASP A 308 -1.25 -10.07 17.57
N TRP A 309 -1.82 -11.20 17.15
CA TRP A 309 -2.17 -11.50 15.77
C TRP A 309 -3.07 -10.40 15.19
N GLY A 310 -2.63 -9.84 14.06
CA GLY A 310 -3.14 -8.58 13.49
C GLY A 310 -2.03 -7.53 13.42
N ARG A 311 -1.50 -7.09 14.57
CA ARG A 311 -0.42 -6.10 14.61
C ARG A 311 0.92 -6.72 14.32
N ARG A 312 1.18 -7.87 14.94
CA ARG A 312 2.38 -8.66 14.66
C ARG A 312 2.02 -9.72 13.64
N PHE A 313 2.30 -9.39 12.39
CA PHE A 313 2.32 -10.34 11.30
C PHE A 313 3.71 -10.96 11.18
N SER A 314 3.77 -12.04 10.41
CA SER A 314 4.99 -12.60 9.87
C SER A 314 4.76 -12.84 8.39
N LEU A 315 5.74 -12.51 7.56
CA LEU A 315 5.78 -12.89 6.14
C LEU A 315 5.62 -14.42 5.97
N PHE A 316 6.07 -15.19 6.97
CA PHE A 316 6.05 -16.65 6.94
C PHE A 316 4.72 -17.28 7.39
N ASP A 317 3.78 -16.49 7.96
CA ASP A 317 2.40 -16.93 8.23
C ASP A 317 1.57 -16.62 6.97
N THR A 318 1.55 -17.59 6.05
CA THR A 318 0.96 -17.39 4.72
C THR A 318 -0.54 -17.65 4.70
N ASN A 319 -1.03 -18.47 5.64
CA ASN A 319 -2.44 -18.81 5.73
C ASN A 319 -3.22 -17.95 6.75
N TYR A 320 -2.51 -17.08 7.48
CA TYR A 320 -3.04 -16.14 8.46
C TYR A 320 -3.83 -16.86 9.56
N ASP A 321 -3.33 -18.00 10.05
CA ASP A 321 -3.92 -18.67 11.21
C ASP A 321 -3.23 -18.30 12.54
N GLY A 322 -2.19 -17.46 12.47
CA GLY A 322 -1.40 -16.99 13.61
C GLY A 322 -0.34 -17.99 14.05
N LEU A 323 -0.09 -19.03 13.26
CA LEU A 323 0.98 -19.99 13.45
C LEU A 323 1.89 -19.97 12.21
N VAL A 324 3.21 -20.04 12.42
CA VAL A 324 4.16 -20.32 11.33
C VAL A 324 4.62 -21.75 11.46
N ASN A 325 4.26 -22.64 10.54
CA ASN A 325 4.60 -24.05 10.58
C ASN A 325 4.65 -24.68 9.17
N ALA A 326 4.71 -26.02 9.11
CA ALA A 326 4.76 -26.75 7.84
C ALA A 326 3.50 -26.59 6.96
N LEU A 327 2.39 -26.07 7.48
CA LEU A 327 1.18 -25.77 6.71
C LEU A 327 1.31 -24.46 5.91
N ASP A 328 2.29 -23.61 6.21
CA ASP A 328 2.61 -22.41 5.42
C ASP A 328 3.47 -22.73 4.20
N VAL A 329 4.10 -23.91 4.19
CA VAL A 329 4.91 -24.41 3.08
C VAL A 329 3.97 -24.81 1.94
N GLY A 330 3.72 -23.85 1.04
CA GLY A 330 2.78 -23.98 -0.07
C GLY A 330 1.79 -22.82 -0.20
N GLY A 331 1.88 -21.83 0.70
CA GLY A 331 0.92 -20.72 0.79
C GLY A 331 -0.40 -21.16 1.43
N PRO A 332 -1.36 -20.25 1.63
CA PRO A 332 -2.73 -20.65 1.88
C PRO A 332 -3.12 -21.55 0.71
N ALA A 333 -3.53 -22.79 1.01
CA ALA A 333 -4.12 -23.64 -0.01
C ALA A 333 -5.19 -22.80 -0.70
N LEU A 334 -4.97 -22.42 -1.96
CA LEU A 334 -5.84 -21.50 -2.66
C LEU A 334 -7.24 -22.10 -2.61
N VAL A 335 -8.15 -21.48 -1.85
CA VAL A 335 -9.48 -22.04 -1.66
C VAL A 335 -10.15 -22.03 -3.03
N GLY A 336 -10.39 -23.23 -3.56
CA GLY A 336 -10.88 -23.47 -4.90
C GLY A 336 -9.86 -24.08 -5.88
N ASP A 337 -8.56 -24.15 -5.59
CA ASP A 337 -7.55 -24.84 -6.42
C ASP A 337 -7.63 -26.36 -6.18
N MET A 338 -8.65 -26.96 -6.78
CA MET A 338 -8.96 -28.37 -6.62
C MET A 338 -8.05 -29.28 -7.45
N ASN A 339 -7.15 -28.71 -8.25
CA ASN A 339 -6.20 -29.49 -9.04
C ASN A 339 -4.74 -29.33 -8.59
N LEU A 340 -4.48 -28.44 -7.63
CA LEU A 340 -3.19 -28.09 -7.07
C LEU A 340 -2.21 -27.58 -8.14
N ASP A 341 -2.67 -26.83 -9.14
CA ASP A 341 -1.79 -26.19 -10.12
C ASP A 341 -1.42 -24.74 -9.77
N GLY A 342 -1.76 -24.32 -8.55
CA GLY A 342 -1.45 -23.00 -8.00
C GLY A 342 -2.33 -21.90 -8.55
N LEU A 343 -3.45 -22.24 -9.19
CA LEU A 343 -4.40 -21.31 -9.79
C LEU A 343 -5.82 -21.73 -9.43
N VAL A 344 -6.70 -20.77 -9.16
CA VAL A 344 -8.15 -21.02 -9.08
C VAL A 344 -8.79 -20.60 -10.40
N ASP A 345 -9.03 -21.55 -11.29
CA ASP A 345 -9.61 -21.30 -12.61
C ASP A 345 -10.66 -22.37 -13.03
N GLY A 346 -11.05 -22.37 -14.31
CA GLY A 346 -12.04 -23.30 -14.83
C GLY A 346 -11.61 -24.77 -14.79
N ARG A 347 -10.32 -25.05 -14.60
CA ARG A 347 -9.74 -26.40 -14.49
C ARG A 347 -10.04 -27.04 -13.15
N ASP A 348 -10.30 -26.23 -12.13
CA ASP A 348 -10.66 -26.71 -10.79
C ASP A 348 -12.08 -27.25 -10.71
N ILE A 349 -12.95 -26.87 -11.66
CA ILE A 349 -14.35 -27.29 -11.68
C ILE A 349 -14.47 -28.82 -11.76
N ALA A 350 -13.71 -29.48 -12.64
CA ALA A 350 -13.81 -30.93 -12.80
C ALA A 350 -13.26 -31.71 -11.58
N PRO A 351 -12.07 -31.40 -11.04
CA PRO A 351 -11.60 -31.89 -9.75
C PRO A 351 -12.54 -31.57 -8.58
N PHE A 352 -13.14 -30.38 -8.53
CA PHE A 352 -14.16 -30.02 -7.53
C PHE A 352 -15.36 -30.96 -7.60
N ILE A 353 -15.92 -31.15 -8.80
CA ILE A 353 -17.02 -32.10 -9.03
C ILE A 353 -16.59 -33.52 -8.67
N LEU A 354 -15.35 -33.91 -8.99
CA LEU A 354 -14.81 -35.22 -8.64
C LEU A 354 -14.71 -35.39 -7.12
N ALA A 355 -14.23 -34.40 -6.38
CA ALA A 355 -14.19 -34.41 -4.91
C ALA A 355 -15.59 -34.59 -4.31
N LEU A 356 -16.60 -33.91 -4.87
CA LEU A 356 -17.99 -34.03 -4.41
C LEU A 356 -18.63 -35.39 -4.74
N MET A 357 -18.35 -35.94 -5.93
CA MET A 357 -19.02 -37.14 -6.43
C MET A 357 -18.31 -38.45 -6.06
N ASP A 358 -16.98 -38.41 -5.99
CA ASP A 358 -16.10 -39.54 -5.69
C ASP A 358 -14.84 -39.07 -4.96
N PRO A 359 -14.93 -38.80 -3.64
CA PRO A 359 -13.79 -38.35 -2.83
C PRO A 359 -12.59 -39.30 -2.88
N ALA A 360 -12.82 -40.61 -3.03
CA ALA A 360 -11.75 -41.59 -3.17
C ALA A 360 -11.06 -41.49 -4.53
N GLY A 361 -11.84 -41.27 -5.60
CA GLY A 361 -11.34 -40.96 -6.94
C GLY A 361 -10.52 -39.67 -6.96
N TYR A 362 -10.99 -38.63 -6.28
CA TYR A 362 -10.25 -37.38 -6.11
C TYR A 362 -8.92 -37.61 -5.39
N ALA A 363 -8.93 -38.20 -4.19
CA ALA A 363 -7.71 -38.48 -3.43
C ALA A 363 -6.72 -39.39 -4.18
N SER A 364 -7.20 -40.20 -5.13
CA SER A 364 -6.33 -41.00 -5.99
C SER A 364 -5.65 -40.20 -7.12
N GLN A 365 -6.31 -39.13 -7.60
CA GLN A 365 -5.80 -38.26 -8.67
C GLN A 365 -4.97 -37.10 -8.11
N PHE A 366 -5.36 -36.57 -6.95
CA PHE A 366 -4.74 -35.45 -6.26
C PHE A 366 -4.35 -35.89 -4.83
N PRO A 367 -3.35 -36.77 -4.67
CA PRO A 367 -3.01 -37.37 -3.38
C PRO A 367 -2.45 -36.39 -2.35
N ALA A 368 -2.07 -35.18 -2.77
CA ALA A 368 -1.61 -34.09 -1.91
C ALA A 368 -2.75 -33.14 -1.48
N ALA A 369 -3.95 -33.27 -2.04
CA ALA A 369 -5.08 -32.39 -1.73
C ALA A 369 -5.96 -33.00 -0.63
N ASP A 370 -6.32 -32.20 0.39
CA ASP A 370 -7.46 -32.54 1.26
C ASP A 370 -8.75 -32.00 0.63
N PRO A 371 -9.66 -32.87 0.13
CA PRO A 371 -10.91 -32.43 -0.49
C PRO A 371 -11.85 -31.68 0.48
N ASN A 372 -11.61 -31.72 1.79
CA ASN A 372 -12.47 -31.06 2.79
C ASN A 372 -11.95 -29.69 3.23
N VAL A 373 -10.72 -29.31 2.84
CA VAL A 373 -10.07 -28.06 3.27
C VAL A 373 -9.94 -27.08 2.11
N ILE A 374 -9.71 -27.59 0.89
CA ILE A 374 -9.34 -26.75 -0.26
C ILE A 374 -10.56 -26.30 -1.07
N GLY A 375 -11.70 -26.99 -1.01
CA GLY A 375 -12.81 -26.77 -1.94
C GLY A 375 -13.99 -25.90 -1.47
N ASP A 376 -14.18 -25.76 -0.16
CA ASP A 376 -15.41 -25.18 0.43
C ASP A 376 -15.17 -24.77 1.89
N THR A 377 -14.50 -23.65 2.12
CA THR A 377 -14.55 -22.94 3.41
C THR A 377 -15.30 -21.63 3.27
#